data_AF-A0A845JUQ4-F1
#
_entry.id   AF-A0A845JUQ4-F1
#
_cell.length_a   1.000
_cell.length_b   1.000
_cell.length_c   1.000
_cell.angle_alpha   90.00
_cell.angle_beta   90.00
_cell.angle_gamma   90.00
#
_symmetry.space_group_name_H-M   'P 1'
#
loop_
_entity.id
_entity.type
_entity.pdbx_description
1 polymer ?
#
loop_
_entity_poly.entity_id
_entity_poly.type
_entity_poly.pdbx_seq_one_letter_code
_entity_poly.pdbx_strand_id
1 'polypeptide(L)' 'MTFVKEEHAKRALDIIQNDPLGSQAEIIGRVKKSPEKTVNLKTKIGTDQILDMLSGEQLPRIC' A
#
# COMPACT_ATOMS: atom_id res chain seq x y z
N MET A 1 -1.23 -2.89 -7.40
CA MET A 1 -0.95 -3.19 -5.97
C MET A 1 -0.74 -4.69 -5.82
N THR A 2 0.23 -5.11 -5.01
CA THR A 2 0.59 -6.53 -4.88
C THR A 2 0.62 -6.90 -3.41
N PHE A 3 0.05 -8.06 -3.07
CA PHE A 3 0.11 -8.66 -1.73
C PHE A 3 0.90 -9.95 -1.81
N VAL A 4 1.81 -10.16 -0.86
CA VAL A 4 2.63 -11.37 -0.75
C VAL A 4 2.68 -11.83 0.70
N LYS A 5 3.06 -13.09 0.91
CA LYS A 5 3.42 -13.56 2.25
C LYS A 5 4.60 -12.76 2.79
N GLU A 6 4.60 -12.51 4.10
CA GLU A 6 5.64 -11.71 4.77
C GLU A 6 7.05 -12.24 4.50
N GLU A 7 7.23 -13.57 4.51
CA GLU A 7 8.49 -14.26 4.21
C GLU A 7 9.02 -14.03 2.77
N HIS A 8 8.17 -13.57 1.86
CA HIS A 8 8.51 -13.29 0.47
C HIS A 8 8.61 -11.79 0.16
N ALA A 9 8.30 -10.91 1.12
CA ALA A 9 8.19 -9.46 0.89
C ALA A 9 9.45 -8.85 0.27
N LYS A 10 10.63 -9.16 0.84
CA LYS A 10 11.91 -8.66 0.32
C LYS A 10 12.23 -9.19 -1.07
N ARG A 11 12.11 -10.51 -1.27
CA ARG A 11 12.37 -11.14 -2.58
C ARG A 11 11.45 -10.58 -3.67
N ALA A 12 10.17 -10.37 -3.37
CA ALA A 12 9.23 -9.79 -4.31
C ALA A 12 9.60 -8.35 -4.66
N LEU A 13 9.99 -7.55 -3.66
CA LEU A 13 10.45 -6.18 -3.87
C LEU A 13 11.69 -6.13 -4.77
N ASP A 14 12.69 -6.98 -4.50
CA ASP A 14 13.91 -7.05 -5.30
C ASP A 14 13.61 -7.39 -6.76
N ILE A 15 12.70 -8.33 -7.01
CA ILE A 15 12.28 -8.70 -8.38
C ILE A 15 11.62 -7.51 -9.08
N ILE A 16 10.74 -6.78 -8.39
CA ILE A 16 10.02 -5.63 -8.97
C ILE A 16 10.99 -4.48 -9.27
N GLN A 17 11.93 -4.19 -8.36
CA GLN A 17 12.90 -3.10 -8.52
C GLN A 17 13.93 -3.36 -9.63
N ASN A 18 14.11 -4.62 -10.05
CA ASN A 18 14.93 -4.96 -11.22
C ASN A 18 14.26 -4.62 -12.55
N ASP A 19 12.97 -4.31 -12.57
CA ASP A 19 12.27 -3.78 -13.75
C ASP A 19 12.36 -2.23 -13.76
N PRO A 20 12.70 -1.59 -14.90
CA PRO A 20 12.78 -0.12 -14.98
C PRO A 20 11.50 0.61 -14.51
N LEU A 21 10.32 0.03 -14.78
CA LEU A 21 9.02 0.57 -14.35
C LEU A 21 8.76 0.36 -12.86
N GLY A 22 9.44 -0.60 -12.24
CA GLY A 22 9.34 -0.95 -10.83
C GLY A 22 10.45 -0.38 -9.94
N SER A 23 11.36 0.42 -10.49
CA SER A 23 12.54 0.96 -9.79
C SER A 23 12.22 1.73 -8.49
N GLN A 24 11.02 2.29 -8.38
CA GLN A 24 10.53 3.01 -7.20
C GLN A 24 9.54 2.21 -6.35
N ALA A 25 9.42 0.90 -6.59
CA ALA A 25 8.55 0.06 -5.77
C ALA A 25 9.03 0.05 -4.31
N GLU A 26 8.09 0.03 -3.37
CA GLU A 26 8.37 -0.02 -1.94
C GLU A 26 7.30 -0.85 -1.22
N ILE A 27 7.68 -1.40 -0.06
CA ILE A 27 6.72 -2.01 0.87
C ILE A 27 6.07 -0.90 1.68
N ILE A 28 4.80 -0.61 1.39
CA ILE A 28 4.06 0.50 2.00
C ILE A 28 3.24 0.10 3.24
N GLY A 29 3.22 -1.18 3.62
CA GLY A 29 2.42 -1.63 4.75
C GLY A 29 2.39 -3.15 4.93
N ARG A 30 1.52 -3.60 5.84
CA ARG A 30 1.29 -5.02 6.14
C ARG A 30 -0.16 -5.27 6.50
N VAL A 31 -0.66 -6.45 6.16
CA VAL A 31 -1.99 -6.90 6.56
C VAL A 31 -1.93 -7.40 8.00
N LYS A 32 -2.88 -6.96 8.83
CA LYS A 32 -3.07 -7.44 10.21
C LYS A 32 -4.44 -8.09 10.31
N LYS A 33 -4.61 -9.00 11.28
CA LYS A 33 -5.89 -9.66 11.54
C LYS A 33 -6.97 -8.70 12.06
N SER A 34 -6.56 -7.65 12.77
CA SER A 34 -7.47 -6.67 13.36
C SER A 34 -6.84 -5.27 13.37
N PRO A 35 -7.66 -4.20 13.34
CA PRO A 35 -9.11 -4.20 13.08
C PRO A 35 -9.44 -4.67 11.64
N GLU A 36 -10.57 -5.34 11.47
CA GLU A 36 -11.00 -5.81 10.15
C GLU A 36 -11.52 -4.63 9.30
N LYS A 37 -11.45 -4.77 7.97
CA LYS A 37 -12.07 -3.88 6.97
C LYS A 37 -11.68 -2.39 7.08
N THR A 38 -10.51 -2.10 7.64
CA THR A 38 -10.00 -0.73 7.80
C THR A 38 -8.54 -0.65 7.35
N VAL A 39 -8.15 0.52 6.85
CA VAL A 39 -6.76 0.84 6.50
C VAL A 39 -6.28 1.93 7.45
N ASN A 40 -5.29 1.61 8.28
CA ASN A 40 -4.67 2.58 9.18
C ASN A 40 -3.40 3.13 8.52
N LEU A 41 -3.42 4.42 8.19
CA LEU A 41 -2.29 5.16 7.68
C LEU A 41 -1.44 5.68 8.84
N LYS A 42 -0.15 5.34 8.85
CA LYS A 42 0.81 5.98 9.75
C LYS A 42 1.27 7.31 9.16
N THR A 43 1.01 8.39 9.86
CA THR A 43 1.42 9.74 9.44
C THR A 43 2.92 9.96 9.67
N LYS A 44 3.47 11.00 9.03
CA LYS A 44 4.89 11.39 9.20
C LYS A 44 5.27 11.73 10.64
N ILE A 45 4.31 12.17 11.45
CA ILE A 45 4.50 12.48 12.87
C ILE A 45 4.22 11.28 13.80
N GLY A 46 3.95 10.10 13.22
CA GLY A 46 3.84 8.83 13.94
C GLY A 46 2.45 8.48 14.45
N THR A 47 1.43 9.29 14.18
CA THR A 47 0.03 8.99 14.53
C THR A 47 -0.61 8.05 13.52
N ASP A 48 -1.63 7.31 13.94
CA ASP A 48 -2.44 6.49 13.04
C ASP A 48 -3.74 7.23 12.68
N GLN A 49 -4.11 7.21 11.39
CA GLN A 49 -5.35 7.77 10.85
C GLN A 49 -6.07 6.71 10.01
N ILE A 50 -7.39 6.60 10.15
CA ILE A 50 -8.19 5.74 9.27
C ILE A 50 -8.24 6.38 7.88
N LEU A 51 -7.82 5.62 6.86
CA LEU A 51 -7.95 6.01 5.47
C LEU A 51 -9.32 5.56 4.96
N ASP A 52 -10.24 6.51 4.87
CA ASP A 52 -11.58 6.28 4.36
C ASP A 52 -11.61 6.20 2.82
N MET A 53 -12.63 5.52 2.30
CA MET A 53 -12.92 5.52 0.88
C MET A 53 -13.34 6.92 0.43
N LEU A 54 -12.85 7.36 -0.73
CA LEU A 54 -13.28 8.63 -1.33
C LEU A 54 -14.79 8.63 -1.56
N SER A 55 -15.43 9.74 -1.24
CA SER A 55 -16.86 9.95 -1.53
C SER A 55 -17.02 10.41 -2.98
N GLY A 56 -17.54 9.53 -3.85
CA GLY A 56 -17.82 9.84 -5.26
C GLY A 56 -16.57 9.90 -6.17
N GLU A 57 -16.79 10.35 -7.41
CA GLU A 57 -15.72 10.54 -8.41
C GLU A 57 -15.18 11.99 -8.30
N GLN A 58 -13.95 12.16 -7.80
CA GLN A 58 -13.36 13.49 -7.63
C GLN A 58 -12.85 14.11 -8.95
N LEU A 59 -12.58 13.28 -9.96
CA LEU A 59 -11.96 13.69 -11.23
C LEU A 59 -12.69 13.01 -12.39
N PRO A 60 -13.73 13.64 -12.98
CA PRO A 60 -14.52 13.02 -14.03
C PRO A 60 -13.66 12.73 -15.26
N ARG A 61 -13.66 11.47 -15.72
CA ARG A 61 -12.92 10.97 -16.90
C ARG A 61 -11.40 10.92 -16.75
N ILE A 62 -10.89 10.49 -15.58
CA ILE A 62 -9.45 10.32 -15.32
C ILE A 62 -8.89 8.96 -15.77
N CYS A 63 -9.76 8.00 -16.10
CA CYS A 63 -9.37 6.69 -16.60
C CYS A 63 -9.06 6.75 -18.11
#